data_AF-A0A2V7Y2K2-F1
#
_entry.id   AF-A0A2V7Y2K2-F1
#
_cell.length_a   1.000
_cell.length_b   1.000
_cell.length_c   1.000
_cell.angle_alpha   90.00
_cell.angle_beta   90.00
_cell.angle_gamma   90.00
#
_symmetry.space_group_name_H-M   'P 1'
#
loop_
_entity.id
_entity.type
_entity.pdbx_description
1 polymer ?
#
loop_
_entity_poly.entity_id
_entity_poly.type
_entity_poly.pdbx_seq_one_letter_code
_entity_poly.pdbx_strand_id
1 'polypeptide(L)'
;MSLTRRETLRLFGGGVAAAALWPRERLLAYAAKKGAQPTSRTRAAAHFKIGATDWNLKLEDKPEAIALAKRIGFDGVQVSIGKGTDRLPLSD
;
A
#
# COMPACT_ATOMS: atom_id res chain seq x y z
N MET A 1 -28.14 13.41 3.45
CA MET A 1 -28.33 12.45 2.33
C MET A 1 -27.18 11.45 2.39
N SER A 2 -27.44 10.21 2.82
CA SER A 2 -26.45 9.12 2.78
C SER A 2 -26.54 8.42 1.43
N LEU A 3 -25.43 8.37 0.69
CA LEU A 3 -25.38 7.64 -0.58
C LEU A 3 -25.28 6.15 -0.29
N THR A 4 -26.16 5.37 -0.92
CA THR A 4 -26.14 3.92 -0.82
C THR A 4 -25.00 3.34 -1.67
N ARG A 5 -24.46 2.17 -1.29
CA ARG A 5 -23.39 1.48 -2.07
C ARG A 5 -23.71 1.34 -3.56
N ARG A 6 -24.98 1.15 -3.91
CA ARG A 6 -25.45 1.02 -5.29
C ARG A 6 -25.38 2.35 -6.05
N GLU A 7 -25.68 3.47 -5.39
CA GLU A 7 -25.53 4.81 -5.96
C GLU A 7 -24.06 5.16 -6.12
N THR A 8 -23.22 4.80 -5.15
CA THR A 8 -21.75 4.94 -5.24
C THR A 8 -21.22 4.17 -6.46
N LEU A 9 -21.61 2.91 -6.64
CA LEU A 9 -21.19 2.10 -7.80
C LEU A 9 -21.68 2.66 -9.13
N ARG A 10 -22.88 3.25 -9.19
CA ARG A 10 -23.38 3.91 -10.41
C ARG A 10 -22.63 5.19 -10.73
N LEU A 11 -22.34 6.02 -9.72
CA LEU A 11 -21.57 7.25 -9.85
C LEU A 11 -20.13 6.98 -10.31
N PHE A 12 -19.46 5.99 -9.73
CA PHE A 12 -18.10 5.63 -10.12
C PHE A 12 -18.04 4.80 -11.41
N GLY A 13 -19.04 3.97 -11.68
CA GLY A 13 -19.11 3.14 -12.90
C GLY A 13 -19.25 3.96 -14.19
N GLY A 14 -19.99 5.07 -14.15
CA GLY A 14 -20.13 5.97 -15.30
C GLY A 14 -18.84 6.71 -15.66
N GLY A 15 -18.02 7.06 -14.67
CA GLY A 15 -16.74 7.75 -14.89
C GLY A 15 -15.70 6.91 -15.63
N VAL A 16 -15.70 5.59 -15.45
CA VAL A 16 -14.80 4.67 -16.17
C VAL A 16 -15.22 4.49 -17.62
N ALA A 17 -16.53 4.47 -17.90
CA ALA A 17 -17.04 4.34 -19.27
C ALA A 17 -16.77 5.61 -20.12
N ALA A 18 -16.85 6.80 -19.51
CA ALA A 18 -16.53 8.07 -20.17
C ALA A 18 -15.04 8.18 -20.57
N ALA A 19 -14.14 7.56 -19.80
CA ALA A 19 -12.71 7.51 -20.14
C ALA A 19 -12.40 6.70 -21.40
N ALA A 20 -13.28 5.76 -21.79
CA ALA A 20 -13.13 4.97 -23.02
C ALA A 20 -13.50 5.74 -24.30
N LEU A 21 -14.31 6.81 -24.18
CA LEU A 21 -14.75 7.66 -25.29
C LEU A 21 -13.95 8.96 -25.40
N TRP A 22 -13.01 9.21 -24.48
CA TRP A 22 -12.20 10.41 -24.51
C TRP A 22 -11.10 10.32 -25.58
N PRO A 23 -10.81 11.41 -26.34
CA PRO A 23 -9.74 11.40 -27.32
C PRO A 23 -8.42 10.99 -26.66
N ARG A 24 -7.85 9.88 -27.13
CA ARG A 24 -6.68 9.23 -26.50
C ARG A 24 -5.51 10.20 -26.38
N GLU A 25 -5.36 11.11 -27.35
CA GLU A 25 -4.38 12.21 -27.32
C GLU A 25 -4.49 13.12 -26.10
N ARG A 26 -5.70 13.43 -25.62
CA ARG A 26 -5.90 14.31 -24.47
C ARG A 26 -5.64 13.58 -23.15
N LEU A 27 -5.95 12.28 -23.07
CA LEU A 27 -5.56 11.45 -21.92
C LEU A 27 -4.04 11.31 -21.82
N LEU A 28 -3.38 11.08 -22.95
CA LEU A 28 -1.92 11.00 -23.02
C LEU A 28 -1.27 12.35 -22.65
N ALA A 29 -1.81 13.47 -23.12
CA ALA A 29 -1.32 14.80 -22.76
C ALA A 29 -1.52 15.12 -21.27
N TYR A 30 -2.65 14.72 -20.68
CA TYR A 30 -2.91 14.86 -19.24
C TYR A 30 -1.95 13.98 -18.41
N ALA A 31 -1.76 12.72 -18.82
CA ALA A 31 -0.82 11.80 -18.21
C ALA A 31 0.62 12.32 -18.29
N ALA A 32 1.04 12.84 -19.45
CA ALA A 32 2.35 13.44 -19.64
C ALA A 32 2.55 14.69 -18.77
N LYS A 33 1.56 15.59 -18.66
CA LYS A 33 1.60 16.75 -17.75
C LYS A 33 1.68 16.37 -16.27
N LYS A 34 1.17 15.18 -15.90
CA LYS A 34 1.23 14.63 -14.54
C LYS A 34 2.45 13.75 -14.29
N GLY A 35 3.40 13.67 -15.23
CA GLY A 35 4.63 12.88 -15.09
C GLY A 35 4.44 11.37 -15.26
N ALA A 36 3.27 10.93 -15.75
CA ALA A 36 3.02 9.54 -16.08
C ALA A 36 3.56 9.25 -17.50
N GLN A 37 4.86 8.99 -17.58
CA GLN A 37 5.49 8.46 -18.79
C GLN A 37 4.89 7.07 -19.10
N PRO A 38 4.36 6.81 -20.32
CA PRO A 38 3.87 5.50 -20.70
C PRO A 38 5.04 4.67 -21.25
N THR A 39 5.99 4.32 -20.39
CA THR A 39 7.00 3.29 -20.73
C THR A 39 6.55 1.98 -20.12
N SER A 40 6.07 1.11 -21.01
CA SER A 40 6.16 -0.34 -20.89
C SER A 40 7.36 -0.75 -20.02
N ARG A 41 7.08 -1.48 -18.92
CA ARG A 41 8.00 -2.13 -17.97
C ARG A 41 8.53 -1.38 -16.75
N THR A 42 8.30 -0.08 -16.61
CA THR A 42 8.58 0.60 -15.34
C THR A 42 7.44 1.56 -15.04
N ARG A 43 6.46 1.09 -14.26
CA ARG A 43 5.75 2.00 -13.34
C ARG A 43 6.86 2.84 -12.71
N ALA A 44 6.76 4.17 -12.70
CA ALA A 44 7.49 4.97 -11.74
C ALA A 44 7.18 4.32 -10.39
N ALA A 45 8.10 3.49 -9.91
CA ALA A 45 7.80 2.55 -8.85
C ALA A 45 7.61 3.45 -7.65
N ALA A 46 6.37 3.63 -7.22
CA ALA A 46 6.16 4.15 -5.90
C ALA A 46 6.93 3.20 -4.97
N HIS A 47 8.05 3.69 -4.44
CA HIS A 47 8.95 2.92 -3.59
C HIS A 47 8.24 2.71 -2.24
N PHE A 48 7.23 1.84 -2.24
CA PHE A 48 6.54 1.45 -1.02
C PHE A 48 7.46 0.50 -0.27
N LYS A 49 7.77 0.85 0.98
CA LYS A 49 8.48 -0.04 1.89
C LYS A 49 7.51 -1.12 2.36
N ILE A 50 7.90 -2.39 2.25
CA ILE A 50 7.11 -3.54 2.68
C ILE A 50 7.77 -4.15 3.91
N GLY A 51 7.05 -4.14 5.03
CA GLY A 51 7.48 -4.77 6.27
C GLY A 51 6.72 -6.06 6.58
N ALA A 52 7.24 -6.84 7.53
CA ALA A 52 6.58 -8.00 8.11
C ALA A 52 6.36 -7.84 9.62
N THR A 53 5.43 -8.58 10.20
CA THR A 53 5.29 -8.64 11.66
C THR A 53 6.13 -9.78 12.23
N ASP A 54 6.65 -9.59 13.44
CA ASP A 54 7.47 -10.57 14.14
C ASP A 54 6.74 -11.91 14.40
N TRP A 55 5.44 -11.86 14.72
CA TRP A 55 4.59 -13.05 14.87
C TRP A 55 4.36 -13.80 13.55
N ASN A 56 4.31 -13.11 12.40
CA ASN A 56 4.24 -13.77 11.10
C ASN A 56 5.57 -14.47 10.73
N LEU A 57 6.69 -13.97 11.26
CA LEU A 57 8.00 -14.59 11.14
C LEU A 57 8.24 -15.70 12.18
N LYS A 58 7.26 -16.01 13.03
CA LYS A 58 7.36 -16.95 14.16
C LYS A 58 8.47 -16.56 15.18
N LEU A 59 8.77 -15.27 15.25
CA LEU A 59 9.80 -14.68 16.13
C LEU A 59 9.20 -13.51 16.92
N GLU A 60 8.01 -13.72 17.48
CA GLU A 60 7.30 -12.70 18.27
C GLU A 60 8.11 -12.29 19.51
N ASP A 61 8.21 -10.97 19.75
CA ASP A 61 8.98 -10.34 20.83
C ASP A 61 10.49 -10.71 20.83
N LYS A 62 11.02 -11.05 19.65
CA LYS A 62 12.42 -11.48 19.47
C LYS A 62 13.16 -10.57 18.48
N PRO A 63 14.33 -10.02 18.85
CA PRO A 63 15.12 -9.16 17.96
C PRO A 63 15.63 -9.88 16.70
N GLU A 64 15.74 -11.21 16.74
CA GLU A 64 16.12 -12.06 15.61
C GLU A 64 15.16 -11.90 14.41
N ALA A 65 13.92 -11.45 14.65
CA ALA A 65 12.94 -11.15 13.61
C ALA A 65 13.48 -10.14 12.58
N ILE A 66 14.28 -9.16 13.02
CA ILE A 66 14.88 -8.12 12.16
C ILE A 66 15.87 -8.75 11.19
N ALA A 67 16.76 -9.61 11.69
CA ALA A 67 17.76 -10.29 10.87
C ALA A 67 17.09 -11.24 9.86
N LEU A 68 16.04 -11.95 10.28
CA LEU A 68 15.28 -12.84 9.39
C LEU A 68 14.56 -12.06 8.30
N ALA A 69 13.88 -10.96 8.64
CA ALA A 69 13.18 -10.11 7.68
C ALA A 69 14.12 -9.53 6.62
N LYS A 70 15.31 -9.07 7.04
CA LYS A 70 16.34 -8.59 6.11
C LYS A 70 16.80 -9.67 5.14
N ARG A 71 16.96 -10.91 5.61
CA ARG A 71 17.34 -12.05 4.77
C ARG A 71 16.25 -12.43 3.77
N ILE A 72 14.98 -12.29 4.13
CA ILE A 72 13.83 -12.62 3.26
C ILE A 72 13.53 -11.51 2.24
N GLY A 73 14.01 -10.28 2.49
CA GLY A 73 13.84 -9.14 1.59
C GLY A 73 12.76 -8.16 1.99
N PHE A 74 12.32 -8.17 3.26
CA PHE A 74 11.48 -7.11 3.80
C PHE A 74 12.31 -5.88 4.18
N ASP A 75 11.68 -4.71 4.07
CA ASP A 75 12.29 -3.41 4.38
C ASP A 75 12.30 -3.10 5.88
N GLY A 76 11.47 -3.79 6.66
CA GLY A 76 11.35 -3.57 8.10
C GLY A 76 10.51 -4.63 8.80
N VAL A 77 10.45 -4.54 10.13
CA VAL A 77 9.70 -5.44 10.99
C VAL A 77 8.88 -4.63 12.00
N GLN A 78 7.63 -5.02 12.21
CA GLN A 78 6.85 -4.61 13.37
C GLN A 78 7.15 -5.56 14.52
N VAL A 79 7.68 -5.02 15.62
CA VAL A 79 8.03 -5.77 16.82
C VAL A 79 6.91 -5.60 17.85
N SER A 80 6.43 -6.72 18.36
CA SER A 80 5.43 -6.79 19.42
C SER A 80 6.17 -6.71 20.77
N ILE A 81 5.97 -5.65 21.54
CA ILE A 81 6.62 -5.44 22.84
C ILE A 81 5.61 -5.73 23.96
N GLY A 82 6.05 -6.41 25.01
CA GLY A 82 5.29 -6.56 26.25
C GLY A 82 4.27 -7.71 26.20
N LYS A 83 4.60 -8.78 25.49
CA LYS A 83 3.82 -10.00 25.53
C LYS A 83 3.89 -10.64 26.92
N GLY A 84 2.75 -10.95 27.52
CA GLY A 84 2.68 -11.66 28.81
C GLY A 84 2.91 -10.79 30.05
N THR A 85 2.87 -9.47 29.91
CA THR A 85 2.92 -8.52 31.03
C THR A 85 1.72 -7.57 30.98
N ASP A 86 1.13 -7.26 32.14
CA ASP A 86 0.02 -6.31 32.26
C ASP A 86 0.49 -4.84 32.10
N ARG A 87 1.80 -4.60 32.16
CA ARG A 87 2.41 -3.28 32.01
C ARG A 87 3.49 -3.31 30.95
N LEU A 88 3.41 -2.38 30.00
CA LEU A 88 4.43 -2.25 28.96
C LEU A 88 5.68 -1.54 29.51
N PRO A 89 6.88 -1.87 29.02
CA PRO A 89 8.13 -1.21 29.44
C PRO A 89 8.18 0.30 29.17
N LEU A 90 7.27 0.82 28.35
CA LEU A 90 7.19 2.22 27.92
C LEU A 90 5.84 2.88 28.29
N SER A 91 5.03 2.22 29.12
CA SER A 91 3.79 2.81 29.64
C SER A 91 4.07 3.46 31.00
N ASP A 92 4.32 4.77 30.94
CA ASP A 92 4.26 5.68 32.09
C ASP A 92 2.80 5.95 32.49
#